data_AF-A0AAD9AUD3-F1
#
_entry.id   AF-A0AAD9AUD3-F1
#
_cell.length_a   1.000
_cell.length_b   1.000
_cell.length_c   1.000
_cell.angle_alpha   90.00
_cell.angle_beta   90.00
_cell.angle_gamma   90.00
#
_symmetry.space_group_name_H-M   'P 1'
#
loop_
_entity.id
_entity.type
_entity.pdbx_description
1 polymer ?
#
loop_
_entity_poly.entity_id
_entity_poly.type
_entity_poly.pdbx_seq_one_letter_code
_entity_poly.pdbx_strand_id
1 'polypeptide(L)'
;MNLLHLFLAFLTFLSITSGVVIEEPPEDALEEMGYGVDNAGTEWKVRRNGMVVDKFTIDTFLRQITIKDAWNELDTKPRLKMREIMALVWARAGMPLSQLSAVRVERIDNDETKDAIAAARLKTGSKVTEDMIVTPGEKGWAELTDSPFYLSVAKLCQEKPELRGKGVESMSVPAGTEGRLDRMLINID
;
A
#
# COMPACT_ATOMS: atom_id res chain seq x y z
N MET A 1 45.06 2.74 54.14
CA MET A 1 44.80 4.19 54.07
C MET A 1 44.86 4.59 52.61
N ASN A 2 43.70 4.97 52.07
CA ASN A 2 43.42 5.86 50.94
C ASN A 2 44.44 6.01 49.81
N LEU A 3 44.09 5.61 48.58
CA LEU A 3 43.28 6.41 47.62
C LEU A 3 44.16 7.37 46.82
N LEU A 4 44.81 6.87 45.77
CA LEU A 4 45.04 7.65 44.54
C LEU A 4 45.44 6.73 43.37
N HIS A 5 44.62 5.70 43.14
CA HIS A 5 44.56 4.96 41.86
C HIS A 5 43.79 5.76 40.80
N LEU A 6 44.00 7.07 40.74
CA LEU A 6 43.11 7.98 40.02
C LEU A 6 43.92 9.04 39.27
N PHE A 7 44.88 8.67 38.41
CA PHE A 7 45.42 9.60 37.41
C PHE A 7 46.18 8.98 36.22
N LEU A 8 46.14 7.65 36.01
CA LEU A 8 46.93 6.98 34.96
C LEU A 8 46.11 6.08 34.03
N ALA A 9 44.83 6.41 33.82
CA ALA A 9 43.93 5.71 32.90
C ALA A 9 43.34 6.66 31.85
N PHE A 10 44.13 7.62 31.34
CA PHE A 10 43.63 8.63 30.39
C PHE A 10 44.37 8.71 29.04
N LEU A 11 45.27 7.78 28.71
CA LEU A 11 46.11 7.95 27.50
C LEU A 11 46.38 6.68 26.66
N THR A 12 45.49 5.68 26.68
CA THR A 12 45.56 4.56 25.71
C THR A 12 44.20 4.07 25.24
N PHE A 13 43.30 4.98 24.86
CA PHE A 13 42.02 4.60 24.25
C PHE A 13 41.61 5.57 23.14
N LEU A 14 42.45 5.70 22.11
CA LEU A 14 42.09 6.41 20.87
C LEU A 14 42.97 5.89 19.73
N SER A 15 42.81 4.60 19.42
CA SER A 15 43.29 4.02 18.16
C SER A 15 42.45 2.80 17.77
N ILE A 16 41.13 2.93 17.86
CA ILE A 16 40.25 2.09 17.04
C ILE A 16 39.59 3.08 16.10
N THR A 17 40.19 3.25 14.92
CA THR A 17 39.44 3.74 13.78
C THR A 17 38.38 2.68 13.52
N SER A 18 37.23 2.82 14.18
CA SER A 18 36.02 2.15 13.76
C SER A 18 35.81 2.62 12.33
N GLY A 19 36.21 1.80 11.36
CA GLY A 19 35.67 1.93 10.02
C GLY A 19 34.17 1.97 10.22
N VAL A 20 33.55 3.11 9.98
CA VAL A 20 32.12 3.19 9.82
C VAL A 20 31.87 2.29 8.61
N VAL A 21 31.55 1.03 8.87
CA VAL A 21 30.89 0.21 7.88
C VAL A 21 29.56 0.93 7.71
N ILE A 22 29.52 1.79 6.69
CA ILE A 22 28.25 2.24 6.14
C ILE A 22 27.71 0.95 5.52
N GLU A 23 26.97 0.17 6.31
CA GLU A 23 26.15 -0.89 5.74
C GLU A 23 25.23 -0.15 4.77
N GLU A 24 25.42 -0.40 3.47
CA GLU A 24 24.44 0.01 2.48
C GLU A 24 23.10 -0.54 2.98
N PRO A 25 22.07 0.32 3.06
CA PRO A 25 20.76 -0.15 3.48
C PRO A 25 20.39 -1.35 2.61
N PRO A 26 19.85 -2.43 3.18
CA PRO A 26 19.54 -3.63 2.42
C PRO A 26 18.74 -3.23 1.18
N GLU A 27 19.19 -3.72 0.01
CA GLU A 27 18.53 -3.48 -1.27
C GLU A 27 17.05 -3.84 -1.11
N ASP A 28 16.18 -2.89 -1.40
CA ASP A 28 14.77 -3.12 -1.18
C ASP A 28 14.24 -4.07 -2.26
N ALA A 29 13.27 -4.93 -1.93
CA ALA A 29 12.79 -5.95 -2.87
C ALA A 29 12.15 -5.36 -4.15
N LEU A 30 11.90 -4.04 -4.20
CA LEU A 30 11.50 -3.34 -5.42
C LEU A 30 12.72 -3.15 -6.33
N GLU A 31 13.83 -2.62 -5.81
CA GLU A 31 15.09 -2.43 -6.52
C GLU A 31 15.68 -3.75 -7.02
N GLU A 32 15.68 -4.81 -6.19
CA GLU A 32 16.13 -6.16 -6.59
C GLU A 32 15.33 -6.71 -7.80
N MET A 33 14.05 -6.34 -7.90
CA MET A 33 13.16 -6.72 -8.99
C MET A 33 13.24 -5.77 -10.20
N GLY A 34 14.12 -4.77 -10.13
CA GLY A 34 14.39 -3.77 -11.17
C GLY A 34 13.40 -2.60 -11.18
N TYR A 35 12.64 -2.40 -10.10
CA TYR A 35 11.78 -1.23 -9.94
C TYR A 35 12.54 -0.06 -9.32
N GLY A 36 12.35 1.14 -9.88
CA GLY A 36 12.74 2.38 -9.24
C GLY A 36 11.58 2.97 -8.44
N VAL A 37 11.87 3.65 -7.34
CA VAL A 37 10.85 4.32 -6.53
C VAL A 37 11.22 5.78 -6.33
N ASP A 38 10.38 6.69 -6.86
CA ASP A 38 10.49 8.12 -6.53
C ASP A 38 9.54 8.44 -5.36
N ASN A 39 10.05 9.12 -4.34
CA ASN A 39 9.23 9.71 -3.28
C ASN A 39 9.24 11.24 -3.38
N ALA A 40 8.06 11.85 -3.29
CA ALA A 40 7.88 13.28 -3.08
C ALA A 40 6.86 13.52 -1.96
N GLY A 41 7.33 13.48 -0.71
CA GLY A 41 6.48 13.63 0.46
C GLY A 41 5.58 12.39 0.65
N THR A 42 4.27 12.57 0.50
CA THR A 42 3.30 11.47 0.61
C THR A 42 3.06 10.74 -0.70
N GLU A 43 3.51 11.29 -1.83
CA GLU A 43 3.37 10.67 -3.15
C GLU A 43 4.55 9.74 -3.46
N TRP A 44 4.25 8.52 -3.87
CA TRP A 44 5.20 7.48 -4.23
C TRP A 44 4.94 7.03 -5.67
N LYS A 45 5.96 7.05 -6.52
CA LYS A 45 5.89 6.57 -7.90
C LYS A 45 6.76 5.36 -8.05
N VAL A 46 6.16 4.23 -8.41
CA VAL A 46 6.88 3.01 -8.74
C VAL A 46 7.09 3.00 -10.24
N ARG A 47 8.34 2.78 -10.66
CA ARG A 47 8.77 2.83 -12.05
C ARG A 47 9.47 1.56 -12.45
N ARG A 48 9.39 1.24 -13.74
CA ARG A 48 10.25 0.23 -14.35
C ARG A 48 10.58 0.66 -15.76
N ASN A 49 11.85 0.49 -16.16
CA ASN A 49 12.32 0.89 -17.50
C ASN A 49 11.96 2.36 -17.85
N GLY A 50 12.02 3.26 -16.87
CA GLY A 50 11.68 4.69 -17.01
C GLY A 50 10.17 5.02 -17.01
N MET A 51 9.28 4.03 -17.11
CA MET A 51 7.83 4.22 -17.10
C MET A 51 7.26 4.12 -15.69
N VAL A 52 6.32 5.00 -15.34
CA VAL A 52 5.55 4.88 -14.09
C VAL A 52 4.55 3.74 -14.25
N VAL A 53 4.71 2.69 -13.46
CA VAL A 53 3.78 1.56 -13.44
C VAL A 53 2.69 1.79 -12.40
N ASP A 54 2.99 2.43 -11.27
CA ASP A 54 1.99 2.73 -10.25
C ASP A 54 2.30 4.05 -9.55
N LYS A 55 1.25 4.70 -9.05
CA LYS A 55 1.36 5.87 -8.18
C LYS A 55 0.50 5.68 -6.94
N PHE A 56 1.10 5.93 -5.79
CA PHE A 56 0.45 5.84 -4.49
C PHE A 56 0.52 7.16 -3.73
N THR A 57 -0.46 7.40 -2.87
CA THR A 57 -0.33 8.33 -1.75
C THR A 57 -0.41 7.53 -0.45
N ILE A 58 0.54 7.75 0.45
CA ILE A 58 0.58 7.09 1.76
C ILE A 58 0.14 8.10 2.82
N ASP A 59 -0.96 7.78 3.49
CA ASP A 59 -1.46 8.54 4.63
C ASP A 59 -1.23 7.73 5.92
N THR A 60 -0.23 8.14 6.69
CA THR A 60 0.15 7.46 7.93
C THR A 60 -0.82 7.74 9.08
N PHE A 61 -1.54 8.86 9.03
CA PHE A 61 -2.53 9.22 10.04
C PHE A 61 -3.82 8.41 9.87
N LEU A 62 -4.33 8.35 8.63
CA LEU A 62 -5.49 7.52 8.27
C LEU A 62 -5.16 6.04 8.11
N ARG A 63 -3.88 5.68 8.19
CA ARG A 63 -3.37 4.33 7.99
C ARG A 63 -3.83 3.71 6.65
N GLN A 64 -3.77 4.53 5.59
CA GLN A 64 -4.40 4.23 4.30
C GLN A 64 -3.38 4.33 3.16
N ILE A 65 -3.44 3.38 2.23
CA ILE A 65 -2.79 3.49 0.91
C ILE A 65 -3.83 4.02 -0.08
N THR A 66 -3.50 5.05 -0.85
CA THR A 66 -4.33 5.51 -1.97
C THR A 66 -3.65 5.18 -3.29
N ILE A 67 -4.23 4.32 -4.10
CA ILE A 67 -3.82 4.03 -5.47
C ILE A 67 -4.36 5.14 -6.37
N LYS A 68 -3.46 5.92 -6.97
CA LYS A 68 -3.78 7.03 -7.88
C LYS A 68 -3.70 6.61 -9.35
N ASP A 69 -2.71 5.78 -9.67
CA ASP A 69 -2.49 5.18 -10.99
C ASP A 69 -2.10 3.70 -10.79
N ALA A 70 -2.66 2.80 -11.59
CA ALA A 70 -2.48 1.35 -11.48
C ALA A 70 -2.25 0.72 -12.86
N TRP A 71 -1.04 0.88 -13.40
CA TRP A 71 -0.64 0.44 -14.73
C TRP A 71 0.28 -0.78 -14.70
N ASN A 72 0.48 -1.42 -13.54
CA ASN A 72 1.35 -2.59 -13.41
C ASN A 72 0.95 -3.77 -14.31
N GLU A 73 -0.30 -3.86 -14.76
CA GLU A 73 -0.72 -4.84 -15.77
C GLU A 73 -0.09 -4.61 -17.16
N LEU A 74 0.38 -3.40 -17.45
CA LEU A 74 1.09 -3.09 -18.69
C LEU A 74 2.61 -3.28 -18.57
N ASP A 75 3.11 -3.66 -17.38
CA ASP A 75 4.53 -3.90 -17.15
C ASP A 75 5.03 -5.22 -17.78
N THR A 76 6.32 -5.25 -18.07
CA THR A 76 7.09 -6.38 -18.58
C THR A 76 7.30 -7.48 -17.55
N LYS A 77 7.32 -8.75 -18.00
CA LYS A 77 7.54 -9.91 -17.12
C LYS A 77 9.04 -10.10 -16.79
N PRO A 78 9.38 -10.62 -15.59
CA PRO A 78 8.49 -10.93 -14.47
C PRO A 78 8.03 -9.66 -13.75
N ARG A 79 6.73 -9.50 -13.54
CA ARG A 79 6.13 -8.31 -12.91
C ARG A 79 5.63 -8.61 -11.50
N LEU A 80 5.75 -7.63 -10.62
CA LEU A 80 5.10 -7.68 -9.31
C LEU A 80 3.60 -7.44 -9.45
N LYS A 81 2.84 -8.12 -8.62
CA LYS A 81 1.39 -7.95 -8.50
C LYS A 81 1.11 -6.71 -7.64
N MET A 82 -0.02 -6.04 -7.88
CA MET A 82 -0.41 -4.81 -7.17
C MET A 82 -0.27 -4.92 -5.65
N ARG A 83 -0.71 -6.05 -5.06
CA ARG A 83 -0.57 -6.30 -3.62
C ARG A 83 0.88 -6.35 -3.11
N GLU A 84 1.81 -6.84 -3.92
CA GLU A 84 3.23 -6.91 -3.56
C GLU A 84 3.80 -5.50 -3.57
N ILE A 85 3.49 -4.72 -4.61
CA ILE A 85 3.89 -3.32 -4.73
C ILE A 85 3.33 -2.49 -3.57
N MET A 86 2.04 -2.63 -3.24
CA MET A 86 1.42 -1.94 -2.09
C MET A 86 2.14 -2.25 -0.77
N ALA A 87 2.44 -3.53 -0.51
CA ALA A 87 3.13 -3.94 0.72
C ALA A 87 4.54 -3.34 0.80
N LEU A 88 5.28 -3.34 -0.31
CA LEU A 88 6.64 -2.82 -0.36
C LEU A 88 6.69 -1.30 -0.24
N VAL A 89 5.79 -0.57 -0.92
CA VAL A 89 5.69 0.89 -0.80
C VAL A 89 5.28 1.29 0.61
N TRP A 90 4.34 0.57 1.24
CA TRP A 90 3.95 0.81 2.64
C TRP A 90 5.11 0.62 3.61
N ALA A 91 5.87 -0.48 3.45
CA ALA A 91 7.06 -0.74 4.25
C ALA A 91 8.15 0.33 4.03
N ARG A 92 8.38 0.75 2.78
CA ARG A 92 9.35 1.81 2.44
C ARG A 92 8.96 3.17 3.03
N ALA A 93 7.67 3.40 3.25
CA ALA A 93 7.17 4.56 3.99
C ALA A 93 7.38 4.47 5.52
N GLY A 94 8.06 3.42 6.01
CA GLY A 94 8.36 3.22 7.43
C GLY A 94 7.18 2.70 8.25
N MET A 95 6.12 2.23 7.59
CA MET A 95 4.90 1.79 8.25
C MET A 95 4.87 0.26 8.36
N PRO A 96 4.61 -0.32 9.55
CA PRO A 96 4.41 -1.76 9.67
C PRO A 96 3.09 -2.14 8.98
N LEU A 97 3.10 -3.23 8.22
CA LEU A 97 1.92 -3.64 7.45
C LEU A 97 0.71 -3.93 8.34
N SER A 98 0.93 -4.40 9.57
CA SER A 98 -0.13 -4.61 10.57
C SER A 98 -0.93 -3.35 10.92
N GLN A 99 -0.41 -2.15 10.64
CA GLN A 99 -1.13 -0.90 10.85
C GLN A 99 -2.02 -0.51 9.66
N LEU A 100 -1.89 -1.12 8.49
CA LEU A 100 -2.74 -0.81 7.34
C LEU A 100 -4.21 -1.09 7.67
N SER A 101 -5.07 -0.09 7.51
CA SER A 101 -6.52 -0.20 7.79
C SER A 101 -7.40 0.04 6.57
N ALA A 102 -6.86 0.63 5.49
CA ALA A 102 -7.66 0.83 4.28
C ALA A 102 -6.81 0.97 3.02
N VAL A 103 -7.42 0.60 1.90
CA VAL A 103 -6.91 0.89 0.55
C VAL A 103 -7.97 1.68 -0.21
N ARG A 104 -7.61 2.87 -0.67
CA ARG A 104 -8.43 3.71 -1.53
C ARG A 104 -7.95 3.58 -2.97
N VAL A 105 -8.88 3.43 -3.90
CA VAL A 105 -8.61 3.47 -5.33
C VAL A 105 -9.28 4.72 -5.89
N GLU A 106 -8.50 5.58 -6.53
CA GLU A 106 -9.01 6.77 -7.19
C GLU A 106 -9.04 6.60 -8.71
N ARG A 107 -9.96 7.34 -9.35
CA ARG A 107 -10.03 7.46 -10.81
C ARG A 107 -10.05 6.09 -11.49
N ILE A 108 -10.95 5.22 -11.06
CA ILE A 108 -11.04 3.84 -11.53
C ILE A 108 -11.38 3.82 -13.02
N ASP A 109 -10.40 3.44 -13.84
CA ASP A 109 -10.51 3.22 -15.28
C ASP A 109 -10.19 1.76 -15.64
N ASN A 110 -10.61 0.84 -14.77
CA ASN A 110 -10.54 -0.60 -15.00
C ASN A 110 -11.98 -1.10 -15.20
N ASP A 111 -12.26 -1.64 -16.39
CA ASP A 111 -13.63 -2.01 -16.78
C ASP A 111 -14.23 -3.08 -15.86
N GLU A 112 -13.44 -4.08 -15.44
CA GLU A 112 -13.91 -5.12 -14.50
C GLU A 112 -14.38 -4.51 -13.16
N THR A 113 -13.65 -3.52 -12.63
CA THR A 113 -14.06 -2.83 -11.41
C THR A 113 -15.25 -1.91 -11.64
N LYS A 114 -15.34 -1.23 -12.78
CA LYS A 114 -16.50 -0.39 -13.13
C LYS A 114 -17.77 -1.22 -13.25
N ASP A 115 -17.69 -2.37 -13.89
CA ASP A 115 -18.80 -3.30 -14.04
C ASP A 115 -19.23 -3.86 -12.68
N ALA A 116 -18.28 -4.23 -11.82
CA ALA A 116 -18.55 -4.63 -10.43
C ALA A 116 -19.29 -3.54 -9.63
N ILE A 117 -18.85 -2.27 -9.73
CA ILE A 117 -19.50 -1.14 -9.08
C ILE A 117 -20.91 -0.93 -9.61
N ALA A 118 -21.10 -0.97 -10.94
CA ALA A 118 -22.41 -0.79 -11.57
C ALA A 118 -23.39 -1.91 -11.18
N ALA A 119 -22.92 -3.16 -11.18
CA ALA A 119 -23.70 -4.32 -10.74
C ALA A 119 -24.10 -4.22 -9.27
N ALA A 120 -23.17 -3.81 -8.40
CA ALA A 120 -23.44 -3.61 -6.98
C ALA A 120 -24.48 -2.50 -6.75
N ARG A 121 -24.35 -1.35 -7.43
CA ARG A 121 -25.34 -0.26 -7.37
C ARG A 121 -26.74 -0.71 -7.80
N LEU A 122 -26.84 -1.53 -8.85
CA LEU A 122 -28.12 -2.10 -9.28
C LEU A 122 -28.76 -3.00 -8.20
N LYS A 123 -27.94 -3.76 -7.47
CA LYS A 123 -28.39 -4.70 -6.43
C LYS A 123 -28.81 -4.00 -5.15
N THR A 124 -28.09 -2.95 -4.76
CA THR A 124 -28.42 -2.12 -3.60
C THR A 124 -29.55 -1.13 -3.91
N GLY A 125 -29.76 -0.79 -5.19
CA GLY A 125 -30.66 0.27 -5.61
C GLY A 125 -30.06 1.69 -5.45
N SER A 126 -28.75 1.78 -5.18
CA SER A 126 -28.05 3.05 -4.98
C SER A 126 -27.79 3.75 -6.31
N LYS A 127 -28.03 5.05 -6.39
CA LYS A 127 -27.69 5.87 -7.56
C LYS A 127 -26.21 6.27 -7.54
N VAL A 128 -25.66 6.68 -8.69
CA VAL A 128 -24.28 7.20 -8.79
C VAL A 128 -24.07 8.41 -7.87
N THR A 129 -25.10 9.24 -7.67
CA THR A 129 -25.08 10.42 -6.81
C THR A 129 -25.18 10.11 -5.31
N GLU A 130 -25.23 8.84 -4.94
CA GLU A 130 -25.38 8.37 -3.56
C GLU A 130 -24.15 7.57 -3.15
N ASP A 131 -23.77 7.70 -1.87
CA ASP A 131 -22.78 6.83 -1.26
C ASP A 131 -23.35 5.40 -1.21
N MET A 132 -22.52 4.43 -1.60
CA MET A 132 -22.82 3.01 -1.44
C MET A 132 -21.80 2.41 -0.48
N ILE A 133 -22.26 1.80 0.60
CA ILE A 133 -21.42 1.07 1.56
C ILE A 133 -21.99 -0.34 1.65
N VAL A 134 -21.12 -1.34 1.56
CA VAL A 134 -21.50 -2.75 1.68
C VAL A 134 -20.55 -3.47 2.62
N THR A 135 -21.10 -4.39 3.40
CA THR A 135 -20.39 -5.30 4.30
C THR A 135 -20.63 -6.76 3.89
N PRO A 136 -19.82 -7.73 4.35
CA PRO A 136 -19.99 -9.14 4.04
C PRO A 136 -21.42 -9.65 4.25
N GLY A 137 -22.01 -10.21 3.19
CA GLY A 137 -23.37 -10.78 3.21
C GLY A 137 -24.49 -9.82 2.84
N GLU A 138 -24.20 -8.52 2.69
CA GLU A 138 -25.17 -7.55 2.18
C GLU A 138 -25.32 -7.59 0.65
N LYS A 139 -26.40 -7.01 0.13
CA LYS A 139 -26.59 -6.84 -1.31
C LYS A 139 -25.46 -5.99 -1.89
N GLY A 140 -24.94 -6.36 -3.06
CA GLY A 140 -23.83 -5.66 -3.70
C GLY A 140 -22.44 -6.14 -3.24
N TRP A 141 -22.35 -6.87 -2.12
CA TRP A 141 -21.07 -7.41 -1.64
C TRP A 141 -20.46 -8.38 -2.65
N ALA A 142 -21.23 -9.38 -3.09
CA ALA A 142 -20.75 -10.41 -4.02
C ALA A 142 -20.23 -9.78 -5.32
N GLU A 143 -20.95 -8.78 -5.84
CA GLU A 143 -20.58 -8.06 -7.05
C GLU A 143 -19.27 -7.26 -6.86
N LEU A 144 -19.10 -6.55 -5.74
CA LEU A 144 -17.87 -5.80 -5.48
C LEU A 144 -16.67 -6.72 -5.22
N THR A 145 -16.87 -7.93 -4.70
CA THR A 145 -15.78 -8.88 -4.50
C THR A 145 -15.19 -9.45 -5.79
N ASP A 146 -15.85 -9.24 -6.94
CA ASP A 146 -15.32 -9.60 -8.25
C ASP A 146 -14.31 -8.56 -8.78
N SER A 147 -14.19 -7.38 -8.15
CA SER A 147 -13.22 -6.35 -8.55
C SER A 147 -11.76 -6.83 -8.38
N PRO A 148 -10.88 -6.61 -9.38
CA PRO A 148 -9.44 -6.84 -9.26
C PRO A 148 -8.77 -6.13 -8.08
N PHE A 149 -9.27 -4.94 -7.70
CA PHE A 149 -8.73 -4.21 -6.55
C PHE A 149 -9.14 -4.86 -5.23
N TYR A 150 -10.39 -5.30 -5.08
CA TYR A 150 -10.80 -6.11 -3.93
C TYR A 150 -9.94 -7.37 -3.84
N LEU A 151 -9.81 -8.13 -4.93
CA LEU A 151 -9.04 -9.37 -4.96
C LEU A 151 -7.57 -9.15 -4.58
N SER A 152 -7.00 -8.02 -4.97
CA SER A 152 -5.63 -7.63 -4.61
C SER A 152 -5.51 -7.38 -3.10
N VAL A 153 -6.44 -6.65 -2.50
CA VAL A 153 -6.45 -6.37 -1.05
C VAL A 153 -6.76 -7.63 -0.24
N ALA A 154 -7.75 -8.43 -0.64
CA ALA A 154 -8.08 -9.68 0.03
C ALA A 154 -6.87 -10.64 0.04
N LYS A 155 -6.16 -10.78 -1.08
CA LYS A 155 -4.92 -11.58 -1.14
C LYS A 155 -3.79 -10.98 -0.32
N LEU A 156 -3.69 -9.65 -0.22
CA LEU A 156 -2.72 -9.00 0.66
C LEU A 156 -2.92 -9.46 2.11
N CYS A 157 -4.17 -9.41 2.61
CA CYS A 157 -4.50 -9.85 3.97
C CYS A 157 -4.26 -11.36 4.18
N GLN A 158 -4.54 -12.19 3.17
CA GLN A 158 -4.36 -13.64 3.25
C GLN A 158 -2.89 -14.08 3.21
N GLU A 159 -2.07 -13.44 2.37
CA GLU A 159 -0.70 -13.89 2.08
C GLU A 159 0.34 -13.29 3.04
N LYS A 160 0.05 -12.16 3.69
CA LYS A 160 1.02 -11.46 4.54
C LYS A 160 0.88 -11.83 6.02
N PRO A 161 1.90 -12.43 6.66
CA PRO A 161 1.85 -12.83 8.06
C PRO A 161 1.48 -11.69 9.03
N GLU A 162 1.89 -10.47 8.73
CA GLU A 162 1.65 -9.25 9.52
C GLU A 162 0.18 -8.84 9.54
N LEU A 163 -0.60 -9.32 8.57
CA LEU A 163 -2.04 -9.11 8.45
C LEU A 163 -2.85 -10.35 8.87
N ARG A 164 -2.22 -11.36 9.48
CA ARG A 164 -2.93 -12.57 9.89
C ARG A 164 -4.09 -12.24 10.83
N GLY A 165 -5.28 -12.71 10.47
CA GLY A 165 -6.51 -12.46 11.22
C GLY A 165 -7.27 -11.21 10.75
N LYS A 166 -6.63 -10.35 9.94
CA LYS A 166 -7.25 -9.21 9.28
C LYS A 166 -7.94 -9.64 8.00
N GLY A 167 -8.98 -8.92 7.60
CA GLY A 167 -9.74 -9.17 6.38
C GLY A 167 -10.44 -7.90 5.91
N VAL A 168 -11.02 -7.93 4.71
CA VAL A 168 -11.84 -6.81 4.23
C VAL A 168 -13.16 -6.81 4.99
N GLU A 169 -13.40 -5.76 5.77
CA GLU A 169 -14.62 -5.62 6.60
C GLU A 169 -15.75 -4.89 5.87
N SER A 170 -15.40 -3.99 4.94
CA SER A 170 -16.38 -3.22 4.18
C SER A 170 -15.76 -2.64 2.91
N MET A 171 -16.63 -2.33 1.95
CA MET A 171 -16.28 -1.55 0.77
C MET A 171 -17.23 -0.37 0.66
N SER A 172 -16.70 0.78 0.27
CA SER A 172 -17.47 1.99 0.05
C SER A 172 -17.17 2.59 -1.31
N VAL A 173 -18.20 2.96 -2.06
CA VAL A 173 -18.11 3.72 -3.30
C VAL A 173 -18.81 5.05 -3.04
N PRO A 174 -18.06 6.13 -2.78
CA PRO A 174 -18.65 7.43 -2.51
C PRO A 174 -19.51 7.93 -3.68
N ALA A 175 -20.40 8.87 -3.39
CA ALA A 175 -21.17 9.59 -4.38
C ALA A 175 -20.24 10.15 -5.46
N GLY A 176 -20.53 9.76 -6.69
CA GLY A 176 -19.86 10.22 -7.89
C GLY A 176 -20.55 11.44 -8.48
N THR A 177 -19.98 11.91 -9.57
CA THR A 177 -20.64 12.81 -10.51
C THR A 177 -20.76 12.05 -11.82
N GLU A 178 -21.91 12.12 -12.48
CA GLU A 178 -22.06 11.48 -13.79
C GLU A 178 -20.95 11.92 -14.75
N GLY A 179 -20.39 10.97 -15.50
CA GLY A 179 -19.27 11.20 -16.42
C GLY A 179 -17.89 11.36 -15.74
N ARG A 180 -17.79 11.23 -14.42
CA ARG A 180 -16.51 11.12 -13.71
C ARG A 180 -16.21 9.68 -13.32
N LEU A 181 -14.92 9.37 -13.27
CA LEU A 181 -14.44 8.06 -12.84
C LEU A 181 -14.74 7.84 -11.35
N ASP A 182 -15.15 6.63 -11.02
CA ASP A 182 -15.48 6.22 -9.67
C ASP A 182 -14.25 6.19 -8.76
N ARG A 183 -14.54 6.14 -7.45
CA ARG A 183 -13.58 5.92 -6.38
C ARG A 183 -14.11 4.81 -5.50
N MET A 184 -13.22 4.00 -4.94
CA MET A 184 -13.58 2.92 -4.04
C MET A 184 -12.67 2.95 -2.82
N LEU A 185 -13.23 2.72 -1.64
CA LEU A 185 -12.52 2.52 -0.39
C LEU A 185 -12.75 1.09 0.07
N ILE A 186 -11.68 0.37 0.38
CA ILE A 186 -11.69 -0.99 0.89
C ILE A 186 -11.12 -0.94 2.30
N ASN A 187 -11.94 -1.19 3.32
CA ASN A 187 -11.53 -1.14 4.72
C ASN A 187 -11.10 -2.53 5.22
N ILE A 188 -10.07 -2.55 6.06
CA ILE A 188 -9.41 -3.74 6.62
C ILE A 188 -9.47 -3.66 8.15
N ASP A 189 -10.00 -4.70 8.78
CA ASP A 189 -10.03 -4.86 10.25
C ASP A 189 -8.63 -5.10 10.84
#